data_AF-A0A084FYI2-F1
#
_entry.id   AF-A0A084FYI2-F1
#
_cell.length_a   1.000
_cell.length_b   1.000
_cell.length_c   1.000
_cell.angle_alpha   90.00
_cell.angle_beta   90.00
_cell.angle_gamma   90.00
#
_symmetry.space_group_name_H-M   'P 1'
#
loop_
_entity.id
_entity.type
_entity.pdbx_description
1 polymer ?
#
loop_
_entity_poly.entity_id
_entity_poly.type
_entity_poly.pdbx_seq_one_letter_code
_entity_poly.pdbx_strand_id
1 'polypeptide(L)'
;MAFEEEVKKEDLARFVRWNKNRLIEMLTDASVDTKGIAIQREVASILEADFNTSLKLLLLGGKGPIGHVNKQLVNWYNRAYDRALVKVSYETSSSAVTSIYFDKLQAFEAFLNRWAQREINFIQWVDDRKTGVRTVWEANPKIRVLIQVIKDQALDWWNRRTMTPAFLRQSAGGIVETFFSERPDVMILVEAVIAFPKLKYTQEIEIERDEVGELLELALSFVPVLGSAISLYEAWEGRDLSGVMLSNLERGVLVATVLLPAAGRLFKGGKAVYTEARLARMYGRSEAEWGRAIRLSGQATERQGALKVLQESEEALLKSGRLEATLAKEVKGVLPQLTKAATTASSRVSVEVKAAWAVLSQKHPSLAVLDEIALERIIQKGANESHVKGQLLEELMEAHIVPQLRQREVGFALGVAVPEGKVLEYVPGHAIRSASEKVPLQLTDGMVGYRDGNVFHILGIFEAKAGKKGTRELLIGSKELSQGERLELRAFANDTWRDERNIAKRLGKPYTRTVQEVEADLAKLKDGGQLQRDIERLSANADGSLASILIDGNIVDVSISPTSTKFFGIVPKGKRIDLLQSAVTAAGYKFEAIAAPINSKDLTALAKELAGIGAATAVKPP
;
A
#
# COMPACT_ATOMS: atom_id res chain seq x y z
N MET A 1 52.19 12.25 -40.28
CA MET A 1 51.45 13.15 -39.37
C MET A 1 50.58 12.28 -38.48
N ALA A 2 50.56 12.51 -37.16
CA ALA A 2 49.59 11.87 -36.30
C ALA A 2 48.21 12.52 -36.52
N PHE A 3 47.14 11.73 -36.58
CA PHE A 3 45.79 12.27 -36.61
C PHE A 3 45.39 12.70 -35.20
N GLU A 4 45.10 13.98 -35.02
CA GLU A 4 44.61 14.55 -33.77
C GLU A 4 43.09 14.66 -33.77
N GLU A 5 42.45 14.16 -32.72
CA GLU A 5 41.03 14.34 -32.41
C GLU A 5 40.84 15.41 -31.33
N GLU A 6 39.73 16.13 -31.39
CA GLU A 6 39.31 17.15 -30.43
C GLU A 6 37.85 16.91 -30.04
N VAL A 7 37.52 16.97 -28.74
CA VAL A 7 36.14 16.80 -28.26
C VAL A 7 35.33 18.04 -28.63
N LYS A 8 34.24 17.87 -29.38
CA LYS A 8 33.38 19.00 -29.79
C LYS A 8 32.09 19.06 -28.96
N LYS A 9 31.44 20.22 -28.97
CA LYS A 9 30.14 20.43 -28.31
C LYS A 9 29.09 19.45 -28.85
N GLU A 10 29.16 19.12 -30.13
CA GLU A 10 28.25 18.22 -30.84
C GLU A 10 28.43 16.76 -30.36
N ASP A 11 29.64 16.36 -30.00
CA ASP A 11 29.93 15.02 -29.46
C ASP A 11 29.37 14.89 -28.04
N LEU A 12 29.60 15.91 -27.19
CA LEU A 12 29.01 16.00 -25.85
C LEU A 12 27.47 15.98 -25.90
N ALA A 13 26.86 16.79 -26.79
CA ALA A 13 25.40 16.83 -26.96
C ALA A 13 24.82 15.49 -27.47
N ARG A 14 25.54 14.82 -28.38
CA ARG A 14 25.19 13.47 -28.84
C ARG A 14 25.28 12.45 -27.71
N PHE A 15 26.29 12.56 -26.85
CA PHE A 15 26.51 11.67 -25.71
C PHE A 15 25.45 11.84 -24.60
N VAL A 16 25.05 13.08 -24.30
CA VAL A 16 23.90 13.36 -23.41
C VAL A 16 22.62 12.75 -23.97
N ARG A 17 22.36 12.93 -25.27
CA ARG A 17 21.18 12.34 -25.95
C ARG A 17 21.20 10.81 -25.92
N TRP A 18 22.37 10.19 -26.14
CA TRP A 18 22.53 8.74 -26.05
C TRP A 18 22.22 8.22 -24.63
N ASN A 19 22.67 8.90 -23.58
CA ASN A 19 22.34 8.52 -22.20
C ASN A 19 20.86 8.67 -21.85
N LYS A 20 20.17 9.67 -22.42
CA LYS A 20 18.70 9.80 -22.32
C LYS A 20 17.97 8.68 -23.06
N ASN A 21 18.42 8.31 -24.25
CA ASN A 21 17.86 7.18 -25.00
C ASN A 21 18.06 5.87 -24.24
N ARG A 22 19.24 5.64 -23.64
CA ARG A 22 19.52 4.46 -22.80
C ARG A 22 18.61 4.40 -21.56
N LEU A 23 18.31 5.53 -20.93
CA LEU A 23 17.32 5.59 -19.84
C LEU A 23 15.93 5.17 -20.34
N ILE A 24 15.50 5.66 -21.50
CA ILE A 24 14.22 5.25 -22.12
C ILE A 24 14.24 3.74 -22.40
N GLU A 25 15.31 3.21 -23.00
CA GLU A 25 15.45 1.75 -23.23
C GLU A 25 15.27 0.95 -21.93
N MET A 26 15.95 1.36 -20.84
CA MET A 26 15.82 0.72 -19.52
C MET A 26 14.41 0.85 -18.92
N LEU A 27 13.75 2.00 -19.06
CA LEU A 27 12.33 2.19 -18.69
C LEU A 27 11.34 1.40 -19.56
N THR A 28 11.81 0.77 -20.65
CA THR A 28 11.02 -0.09 -21.53
C THR A 28 11.42 -1.57 -21.47
N ASP A 29 12.32 -1.92 -20.55
CA ASP A 29 12.78 -3.28 -20.33
C ASP A 29 12.49 -3.71 -18.89
N ALA A 30 11.44 -4.50 -18.74
CA ALA A 30 10.99 -4.99 -17.45
C ALA A 30 11.94 -6.00 -16.77
N SER A 31 13.06 -6.37 -17.41
CA SER A 31 14.14 -7.14 -16.78
C SER A 31 15.16 -6.27 -16.05
N VAL A 32 15.16 -4.95 -16.27
CA VAL A 32 16.08 -4.02 -15.62
C VAL A 32 15.59 -3.70 -14.21
N ASP A 33 16.49 -3.70 -13.23
CA ASP A 33 16.17 -3.39 -11.85
C ASP A 33 15.95 -1.88 -11.62
N THR A 34 15.13 -1.55 -10.64
CA THR A 34 14.78 -0.15 -10.30
C THR A 34 16.02 0.65 -9.90
N LYS A 35 16.99 0.00 -9.25
CA LYS A 35 18.31 0.58 -8.93
C LYS A 35 19.10 0.97 -10.18
N GLY A 36 19.18 0.10 -11.19
CA GLY A 36 19.82 0.41 -12.48
C GLY A 36 19.16 1.59 -13.18
N ILE A 37 17.82 1.63 -13.22
CA ILE A 37 17.03 2.74 -13.78
C ILE A 37 17.34 4.05 -13.03
N ALA A 38 17.33 4.01 -11.70
CA ALA A 38 17.63 5.16 -10.84
C ALA A 38 19.03 5.72 -11.08
N ILE A 39 20.06 4.86 -11.10
CA ILE A 39 21.45 5.27 -11.38
C ILE A 39 21.55 5.86 -12.78
N GLN A 40 20.99 5.21 -13.81
CA GLN A 40 21.04 5.74 -15.19
C GLN A 40 20.30 7.08 -15.33
N ARG A 41 19.22 7.32 -14.57
CA ARG A 41 18.53 8.62 -14.57
C ARG A 41 19.40 9.70 -13.97
N GLU A 42 20.03 9.44 -12.83
CA GLU A 42 20.93 10.40 -12.19
C GLU A 42 22.18 10.65 -13.05
N VAL A 43 22.73 9.64 -13.74
CA VAL A 43 23.76 9.83 -14.78
C VAL A 43 23.28 10.78 -15.86
N ALA A 44 22.10 10.55 -16.45
CA ALA A 44 21.58 11.41 -17.50
C ALA A 44 21.35 12.86 -17.01
N SER A 45 20.89 13.04 -15.77
CA SER A 45 20.71 14.37 -15.14
C SER A 45 22.03 15.07 -14.87
N ILE A 46 23.03 14.36 -14.36
CA ILE A 46 24.38 14.89 -14.09
C ILE A 46 25.08 15.29 -15.40
N LEU A 47 25.03 14.45 -16.43
CA LEU A 47 25.61 14.76 -17.74
C LEU A 47 24.93 15.97 -18.38
N GLU A 48 23.60 16.11 -18.25
CA GLU A 48 22.89 17.31 -18.73
C GLU A 48 23.24 18.57 -17.93
N ALA A 49 23.35 18.48 -16.60
CA ALA A 49 23.77 19.58 -15.76
C ALA A 49 25.21 20.03 -16.07
N ASP A 50 26.16 19.09 -16.11
CA ASP A 50 27.57 19.33 -16.47
C ASP A 50 27.69 19.92 -17.89
N PHE A 51 26.89 19.46 -18.85
CA PHE A 51 26.86 20.02 -20.21
C PHE A 51 26.38 21.48 -20.24
N ASN A 52 25.37 21.81 -19.44
CA ASN A 52 24.78 23.16 -19.41
C ASN A 52 25.62 24.17 -18.59
N THR A 53 26.28 23.73 -17.51
CA THR A 53 27.02 24.63 -16.60
C THR A 53 28.53 24.60 -16.80
N SER A 54 29.09 23.47 -17.24
CA SER A 54 30.52 23.16 -17.18
C SER A 54 31.13 22.90 -18.56
N LEU A 55 30.44 23.29 -19.65
CA LEU A 55 30.85 23.03 -21.04
C LEU A 55 32.32 23.36 -21.33
N LYS A 56 32.83 24.49 -20.84
CA LYS A 56 34.25 24.87 -21.03
C LYS A 56 35.20 23.84 -20.43
N LEU A 57 34.94 23.36 -19.21
CA LEU A 57 35.77 22.36 -18.53
C LEU A 57 35.77 21.02 -19.27
N LEU A 58 34.65 20.63 -19.89
CA LEU A 58 34.53 19.40 -20.69
C LEU A 58 35.33 19.49 -22.01
N LEU A 59 35.46 20.69 -22.58
CA LEU A 59 36.22 20.94 -23.82
C LEU A 59 37.74 21.13 -23.56
N LEU A 60 38.16 21.43 -22.32
CA LEU A 60 39.58 21.56 -21.95
C LEU A 60 40.37 20.24 -21.99
N GLY A 61 39.77 19.11 -22.37
CA GLY A 61 40.46 17.85 -22.63
C GLY A 61 41.49 17.92 -23.78
N GLY A 62 41.48 19.00 -24.57
CA GLY A 62 42.47 19.29 -25.60
C GLY A 62 42.44 18.34 -26.79
N LYS A 63 43.46 18.46 -27.66
CA LYS A 63 43.69 17.53 -28.76
C LYS A 63 44.47 16.30 -28.29
N GLY A 64 44.18 15.15 -28.89
CA GLY A 64 44.87 13.90 -28.60
C GLY A 64 44.84 12.93 -29.78
N PRO A 65 45.51 11.76 -29.68
CA PRO A 65 45.54 10.77 -30.77
C PRO A 65 44.16 10.13 -31.01
N ILE A 66 44.04 9.34 -32.08
CA ILE A 66 42.83 8.57 -32.41
C ILE A 66 42.29 7.82 -31.17
N GLY A 67 41.00 7.98 -30.89
CA GLY A 67 40.31 7.44 -29.71
C GLY A 67 40.32 8.34 -28.47
N HIS A 68 41.00 9.49 -28.50
CA HIS A 68 40.99 10.47 -27.40
C HIS A 68 39.58 10.96 -27.07
N VAL A 69 38.75 11.24 -28.08
CA VAL A 69 37.37 11.70 -27.85
C VAL A 69 36.57 10.66 -27.07
N ASN A 70 36.64 9.40 -27.49
CA ASN A 70 35.96 8.29 -26.80
C ASN A 70 36.47 8.13 -25.36
N LYS A 71 37.78 8.24 -25.14
CA LYS A 71 38.38 8.18 -23.79
C LYS A 71 37.85 9.30 -22.89
N GLN A 72 37.72 10.53 -23.38
CA GLN A 72 37.18 11.65 -22.60
C GLN A 72 35.69 11.49 -22.29
N LEU A 73 34.89 11.02 -23.26
CA LEU A 73 33.46 10.72 -23.04
C LEU A 73 33.25 9.60 -22.01
N VAL A 74 34.04 8.53 -22.07
CA VAL A 74 34.02 7.44 -21.07
C VAL A 74 34.44 7.95 -19.69
N ASN A 75 35.50 8.77 -19.60
CA ASN A 75 35.92 9.37 -18.32
C ASN A 75 34.84 10.28 -17.72
N TRP A 76 34.11 11.04 -18.55
CA TRP A 76 33.00 11.88 -18.08
C TRP A 76 31.81 11.04 -17.62
N TYR A 77 31.44 10.01 -18.37
CA TYR A 77 30.42 9.04 -17.98
C TYR A 77 30.74 8.37 -16.65
N ASN A 78 31.96 7.87 -16.46
CA ASN A 78 32.35 7.20 -15.22
C ASN A 78 32.22 8.14 -14.02
N ARG A 79 32.70 9.39 -14.12
CA ARG A 79 32.50 10.40 -13.06
C ARG A 79 31.02 10.70 -12.78
N ALA A 80 30.17 10.74 -13.80
CA ALA A 80 28.73 10.92 -13.62
C ALA A 80 28.08 9.68 -12.97
N TYR A 81 28.53 8.47 -13.33
CA TYR A 81 28.11 7.20 -12.77
C TYR A 81 28.48 7.08 -11.29
N ASP A 82 29.72 7.40 -10.91
CA ASP A 82 30.17 7.38 -9.52
C ASP A 82 29.36 8.36 -8.65
N ARG A 83 29.13 9.59 -9.17
CA ARG A 83 28.26 10.59 -8.53
C ARG A 83 26.81 10.10 -8.38
N ALA A 84 26.26 9.44 -9.41
CA ALA A 84 24.92 8.87 -9.38
C ALA A 84 24.81 7.70 -8.38
N LEU A 85 25.78 6.79 -8.36
CA LEU A 85 25.84 5.66 -7.44
C LEU A 85 25.88 6.12 -5.97
N VAL A 86 26.73 7.11 -5.66
CA VAL A 86 26.81 7.73 -4.32
C VAL A 86 25.49 8.39 -3.90
N LYS A 87 24.71 8.92 -4.86
CA LYS A 87 23.43 9.59 -4.58
C LYS A 87 22.26 8.62 -4.42
N VAL A 88 22.20 7.57 -5.24
CA VAL A 88 21.07 6.62 -5.33
C VAL A 88 21.22 5.45 -4.36
N SER A 89 22.44 4.97 -4.15
CA SER A 89 22.73 3.75 -3.38
C SER A 89 24.04 3.92 -2.60
N TYR A 90 24.09 4.94 -1.75
CA TYR A 90 25.25 5.30 -0.94
C TYR A 90 25.82 4.11 -0.16
N GLU A 91 24.95 3.30 0.43
CA GLU A 91 25.31 2.11 1.21
C GLU A 91 25.98 0.98 0.39
N THR A 92 26.01 1.09 -0.94
CA THR A 92 26.73 0.16 -1.81
C THR A 92 27.74 0.87 -2.73
N SER A 93 28.02 2.16 -2.49
CA SER A 93 28.97 2.92 -3.30
C SER A 93 30.44 2.54 -3.05
N SER A 94 30.74 1.89 -1.92
CA SER A 94 32.04 1.24 -1.66
C SER A 94 31.92 0.19 -0.56
N SER A 95 32.84 -0.77 -0.53
CA SER A 95 32.89 -1.83 0.50
C SER A 95 32.92 -1.29 1.93
N ALA A 96 33.58 -0.15 2.16
CA ALA A 96 33.63 0.49 3.47
C ALA A 96 32.26 1.03 3.90
N VAL A 97 31.49 1.66 3.00
CA VAL A 97 30.13 2.12 3.34
C VAL A 97 29.18 0.93 3.50
N THR A 98 29.33 -0.12 2.70
CA THR A 98 28.57 -1.39 2.86
C THR A 98 28.76 -1.99 4.24
N SER A 99 30.00 -2.03 4.77
CA SER A 99 30.27 -2.51 6.13
C SER A 99 29.52 -1.67 7.17
N ILE A 100 29.69 -0.33 7.11
CA ILE A 100 29.03 0.61 8.04
C ILE A 100 27.51 0.45 8.01
N TYR A 101 26.92 0.24 6.83
CA TYR A 101 25.49 0.00 6.69
C TYR A 101 25.04 -1.26 7.44
N PHE A 102 25.74 -2.39 7.27
CA PHE A 102 25.39 -3.63 7.97
C PHE A 102 25.62 -3.54 9.49
N ASP A 103 26.71 -2.90 9.93
CA ASP A 103 26.99 -2.65 11.34
C ASP A 103 25.86 -1.82 11.99
N LYS A 104 25.32 -0.83 11.27
CA LYS A 104 24.22 0.02 11.73
C LYS A 104 22.87 -0.70 11.74
N LEU A 105 22.58 -1.53 10.72
CA LEU A 105 21.40 -2.40 10.72
C LEU A 105 21.43 -3.38 11.91
N GLN A 106 22.57 -4.03 12.15
CA GLN A 106 22.72 -4.94 13.29
C GLN A 106 22.55 -4.22 14.63
N ALA A 107 23.09 -3.01 14.78
CA ALA A 107 22.92 -2.20 15.99
C ALA A 107 21.47 -1.73 16.19
N PHE A 108 20.74 -1.41 15.11
CA PHE A 108 19.32 -1.09 15.11
C PHE A 108 18.47 -2.28 15.52
N GLU A 109 18.67 -3.45 14.90
CA GLU A 109 18.03 -4.70 15.29
C GLU A 109 18.31 -5.08 16.75
N ALA A 110 19.56 -4.95 17.22
CA ALA A 110 19.93 -5.22 18.60
C ALA A 110 19.27 -4.23 19.59
N PHE A 111 18.98 -2.99 19.18
CA PHE A 111 18.18 -2.06 19.98
C PHE A 111 16.72 -2.52 20.07
N LEU A 112 16.07 -2.77 18.93
CA LEU A 112 14.68 -3.24 18.86
C LEU A 112 14.49 -4.56 19.61
N ASN A 113 15.45 -5.50 19.50
CA ASN A 113 15.43 -6.77 20.21
C ASN A 113 15.58 -6.58 21.73
N ARG A 114 16.44 -5.67 22.22
CA ARG A 114 16.55 -5.39 23.67
C ARG A 114 15.28 -4.78 24.23
N TRP A 115 14.67 -3.82 23.53
CA TRP A 115 13.36 -3.28 23.89
C TRP A 115 12.29 -4.38 23.90
N ALA A 116 12.20 -5.16 22.82
CA ALA A 116 11.26 -6.27 22.68
C ALA A 116 11.38 -7.29 23.83
N GLN A 117 12.59 -7.72 24.18
CA GLN A 117 12.83 -8.68 25.26
C GLN A 117 12.45 -8.12 26.63
N ARG A 118 12.60 -6.81 26.88
CA ARG A 118 12.12 -6.17 28.12
C ARG A 118 10.61 -6.27 28.26
N GLU A 119 9.86 -6.06 27.17
CA GLU A 119 8.39 -6.11 27.19
C GLU A 119 7.83 -7.53 27.12
N ILE A 120 8.50 -8.47 26.44
CA ILE A 120 8.12 -9.89 26.34
C ILE A 120 8.45 -10.66 27.61
N ASN A 121 9.59 -10.39 28.24
CA ASN A 121 10.03 -11.05 29.48
C ASN A 121 9.71 -10.20 30.71
N PHE A 122 8.74 -9.29 30.61
CA PHE A 122 8.22 -8.57 31.76
C PHE A 122 7.63 -9.60 32.74
N ILE A 123 8.30 -9.78 33.87
CA ILE A 123 7.86 -10.57 35.01
C ILE A 123 8.16 -9.76 36.26
N GLN A 124 7.13 -9.42 37.02
CA GLN A 124 7.24 -8.84 38.35
C GLN A 124 6.48 -9.74 39.33
N TRP A 125 6.96 -9.87 40.56
CA TRP A 125 6.21 -10.55 41.61
C TRP A 125 6.26 -9.83 42.94
N VAL A 126 5.25 -10.07 43.78
CA VAL A 126 5.13 -9.57 45.15
C VAL A 126 4.65 -10.72 46.03
N ASP A 127 5.40 -11.00 47.10
CA ASP A 127 5.14 -12.09 48.02
C ASP A 127 4.37 -11.59 49.25
N ASP A 128 3.11 -11.98 49.39
CA ASP A 128 2.36 -11.76 50.62
C ASP A 128 2.59 -12.91 51.61
N ARG A 129 3.56 -12.68 52.51
CA ARG A 129 3.96 -13.63 53.56
C ARG A 129 2.85 -13.93 54.58
N LYS A 130 1.79 -13.11 54.67
CA LYS A 130 0.67 -13.40 55.58
C LYS A 130 -0.32 -14.39 55.00
N THR A 131 -0.35 -14.53 53.68
CA THR A 131 -1.39 -15.31 53.00
C THR A 131 -0.87 -16.42 52.10
N GLY A 132 0.45 -16.54 51.95
CA GLY A 132 1.08 -17.62 51.17
C GLY A 132 0.97 -17.41 49.68
N VAL A 133 0.80 -16.16 49.24
CA VAL A 133 0.51 -15.86 47.83
C VAL A 133 1.58 -14.97 47.24
N ARG A 134 2.30 -15.52 46.26
CA ARG A 134 3.08 -14.74 45.30
C ARG A 134 2.15 -14.27 44.19
N THR A 135 1.87 -12.97 44.13
CA THR A 135 1.23 -12.38 42.95
C THR A 135 2.29 -12.18 41.88
N VAL A 136 2.09 -12.74 40.68
CA VAL A 136 2.95 -12.56 39.51
C VAL A 136 2.21 -11.75 38.45
N TRP A 137 2.90 -10.78 37.86
CA TRP A 137 2.47 -10.06 36.66
C TRP A 137 3.41 -10.42 35.51
N GLU A 138 2.89 -11.01 34.44
CA GLU A 138 3.64 -11.37 33.24
C GLU A 138 3.18 -10.59 31.99
N ALA A 139 4.01 -10.60 30.94
CA ALA A 139 3.65 -10.08 29.64
C ALA A 139 2.50 -10.86 28.99
N ASN A 140 1.49 -10.16 28.47
CA ASN A 140 0.42 -10.80 27.70
C ASN A 140 0.97 -11.41 26.40
N PRO A 141 0.65 -12.66 26.02
CA PRO A 141 1.14 -13.27 24.77
C PRO A 141 0.88 -12.47 23.50
N LYS A 142 -0.18 -11.63 23.47
CA LYS A 142 -0.47 -10.72 22.34
C LYS A 142 0.61 -9.64 22.15
N ILE A 143 1.34 -9.26 23.20
CA ILE A 143 2.48 -8.32 23.12
C ILE A 143 3.54 -8.85 22.16
N ARG A 144 3.83 -10.16 22.16
CA ARG A 144 4.79 -10.77 21.21
C ARG A 144 4.37 -10.59 19.75
N VAL A 145 3.06 -10.67 19.45
CA VAL A 145 2.52 -10.45 18.09
C VAL A 145 2.65 -8.99 17.68
N LEU A 146 2.26 -8.05 18.55
CA LEU A 146 2.38 -6.62 18.29
C LEU A 146 3.84 -6.19 18.09
N ILE A 147 4.76 -6.69 18.93
CA ILE A 147 6.19 -6.44 18.81
C ILE A 147 6.76 -7.00 17.50
N GLN A 148 6.31 -8.16 17.04
CA GLN A 148 6.74 -8.67 15.74
C GLN A 148 6.29 -7.75 14.60
N VAL A 149 5.03 -7.27 14.62
CA VAL A 149 4.54 -6.28 13.65
C VAL A 149 5.37 -4.99 13.68
N ILE A 150 5.71 -4.48 14.87
CA ILE A 150 6.57 -3.28 15.04
C ILE A 150 7.97 -3.52 14.43
N LYS A 151 8.59 -4.69 14.70
CA LYS A 151 9.88 -5.07 14.11
C LYS A 151 9.81 -5.20 12.59
N ASP A 152 8.78 -5.85 12.06
CA ASP A 152 8.59 -6.00 10.62
C ASP A 152 8.41 -4.64 9.93
N GLN A 153 7.68 -3.71 10.56
CA GLN A 153 7.54 -2.32 10.08
C GLN A 153 8.84 -1.52 10.17
N ALA A 154 9.64 -1.73 11.21
CA ALA A 154 10.94 -1.08 11.37
C ALA A 154 11.97 -1.56 10.33
N LEU A 155 11.99 -2.85 10.01
CA LEU A 155 12.86 -3.42 8.98
C LEU A 155 12.38 -3.03 7.56
N ASP A 156 11.08 -3.03 7.31
CA ASP A 156 10.51 -2.53 6.04
C ASP A 156 10.81 -1.04 5.82
N TRP A 157 10.72 -0.21 6.87
CA TRP A 157 11.14 1.20 6.83
C TRP A 157 12.64 1.34 6.55
N TRP A 158 13.50 0.59 7.26
CA TRP A 158 14.95 0.63 7.05
C TRP A 158 15.33 0.32 5.60
N ASN A 159 14.75 -0.74 5.03
CA ASN A 159 15.00 -1.15 3.65
C ASN A 159 14.49 -0.16 2.60
N ARG A 160 13.50 0.67 2.94
CA ARG A 160 12.93 1.71 2.06
C ARG A 160 13.56 3.10 2.24
N ARG A 161 14.34 3.34 3.30
CA ARG A 161 15.00 4.63 3.53
C ARG A 161 16.17 4.82 2.56
N THR A 162 16.26 6.01 1.95
CA THR A 162 17.49 6.47 1.29
C THR A 162 18.60 6.65 2.32
N MET A 163 19.69 5.90 2.18
CA MET A 163 20.82 5.96 3.10
C MET A 163 21.68 7.19 2.80
N THR A 164 21.98 7.99 3.82
CA THR A 164 22.84 9.19 3.69
C THR A 164 24.05 9.12 4.62
N PRO A 165 25.15 9.85 4.32
CA PRO A 165 26.30 9.94 5.23
C PRO A 165 25.94 10.48 6.62
N ALA A 166 24.93 11.35 6.72
CA ALA A 166 24.45 11.89 7.99
C ALA A 166 23.66 10.83 8.78
N PHE A 167 22.77 10.08 8.11
CA PHE A 167 21.99 9.02 8.73
C PHE A 167 22.87 7.89 9.28
N LEU A 168 23.84 7.39 8.50
CA LEU A 168 24.74 6.33 8.96
C LEU A 168 25.69 6.76 10.10
N ARG A 169 25.84 8.06 10.37
CA ARG A 169 26.57 8.56 11.55
C ARG A 169 25.74 8.52 12.84
N GLN A 170 24.41 8.43 12.77
CA GLN A 170 23.55 8.38 13.94
C GLN A 170 23.84 7.15 14.81
N SER A 171 23.49 7.23 16.11
CA SER A 171 23.46 6.07 17.01
C SER A 171 22.22 5.22 16.72
N ALA A 172 22.21 3.95 17.18
CA ALA A 172 21.01 3.11 17.06
C ALA A 172 19.77 3.73 17.74
N GLY A 173 19.96 4.50 18.83
CA GLY A 173 18.89 5.26 19.47
C GLY A 173 18.34 6.39 18.59
N GLY A 174 19.22 7.19 17.97
CA GLY A 174 18.80 8.26 17.04
C GLY A 174 18.14 7.73 15.77
N ILE A 175 18.55 6.54 15.30
CA ILE A 175 17.88 5.84 14.18
C ILE A 175 16.46 5.43 14.58
N VAL A 176 16.26 4.91 15.81
CA VAL A 176 14.93 4.55 16.35
C VAL A 176 14.05 5.78 16.57
N GLU A 177 14.63 6.89 17.06
CA GLU A 177 13.94 8.18 17.17
C GLU A 177 13.49 8.70 15.80
N THR A 178 14.37 8.65 14.80
CA THR A 178 14.05 9.00 13.40
C THR A 178 12.96 8.10 12.82
N PHE A 179 13.02 6.79 13.06
CA PHE A 179 11.97 5.85 12.65
C PHE A 179 10.60 6.25 13.22
N PHE A 180 10.55 6.54 14.52
CA PHE A 180 9.29 6.89 15.19
C PHE A 180 8.73 8.26 14.81
N SER A 181 9.58 9.25 14.56
CA SER A 181 9.13 10.57 14.09
C SER A 181 8.51 10.50 12.68
N GLU A 182 8.97 9.57 11.85
CA GLU A 182 8.47 9.31 10.50
C GLU A 182 7.30 8.30 10.46
N ARG A 183 7.17 7.47 11.49
CA ARG A 183 6.14 6.42 11.64
C ARG A 183 5.32 6.58 12.93
N PRO A 184 4.54 7.67 13.07
CA PRO A 184 3.68 7.88 14.23
C PRO A 184 2.59 6.79 14.35
N ASP A 185 2.21 6.15 13.23
CA ASP A 185 1.33 4.98 13.22
C ASP A 185 1.91 3.78 13.99
N VAL A 186 3.24 3.62 13.98
CA VAL A 186 3.95 2.58 14.75
C VAL A 186 4.14 3.01 16.21
N MET A 187 4.26 4.31 16.51
CA MET A 187 4.27 4.79 17.90
C MET A 187 2.99 4.40 18.65
N ILE A 188 1.82 4.51 18.00
CA ILE A 188 0.54 4.04 18.57
C ILE A 188 0.58 2.55 18.92
N LEU A 189 1.29 1.72 18.12
CA LEU A 189 1.47 0.30 18.44
C LEU A 189 2.42 0.08 19.62
N VAL A 190 3.47 0.91 19.77
CA VAL A 190 4.38 0.89 20.93
C VAL A 190 3.64 1.29 22.21
N GLU A 191 2.84 2.36 22.16
CA GLU A 191 1.97 2.78 23.27
C GLU A 191 0.96 1.67 23.62
N ALA A 192 0.34 1.04 22.62
CA ALA A 192 -0.56 -0.08 22.84
C ALA A 192 0.14 -1.31 23.46
N VAL A 193 1.42 -1.56 23.18
CA VAL A 193 2.23 -2.61 23.83
C VAL A 193 2.54 -2.26 25.29
N ILE A 194 2.88 -1.00 25.57
CA ILE A 194 3.19 -0.52 26.94
C ILE A 194 1.92 -0.54 27.81
N ALA A 195 0.80 -0.04 27.28
CA ALA A 195 -0.50 -0.02 27.94
C ALA A 195 -1.23 -1.37 27.93
N PHE A 196 -0.70 -2.40 27.26
CA PHE A 196 -1.36 -3.70 27.18
C PHE A 196 -1.48 -4.33 28.58
N PRO A 197 -2.66 -4.79 29.00
CA PRO A 197 -2.84 -5.35 30.34
C PRO A 197 -1.93 -6.56 30.53
N LYS A 198 -1.01 -6.44 31.49
CA LYS A 198 -0.17 -7.54 31.96
C LYS A 198 -1.07 -8.62 32.56
N LEU A 199 -0.76 -9.89 32.32
CA LEU A 199 -1.52 -10.99 32.92
C LEU A 199 -1.13 -11.08 34.40
N LYS A 200 -2.13 -11.07 35.28
CA LYS A 200 -1.95 -11.22 36.73
C LYS A 200 -2.40 -12.62 37.12
N TYR A 201 -1.52 -13.40 37.72
CA TYR A 201 -1.86 -14.68 38.34
C TYR A 201 -1.23 -14.79 39.73
N THR A 202 -1.72 -15.74 40.51
CA THR A 202 -1.29 -15.96 41.89
C THR A 202 -0.74 -17.37 42.00
N GLN A 203 0.46 -17.49 42.56
CA GLN A 203 1.11 -18.76 42.88
C GLN A 203 1.14 -18.91 44.40
N GLU A 204 0.66 -20.05 44.88
CA GLU A 204 0.83 -20.42 46.28
C GLU A 204 2.31 -20.73 46.57
N ILE A 205 2.79 -20.20 47.69
CA ILE A 205 4.09 -20.48 48.28
C ILE A 205 3.85 -21.12 49.64
N GLU A 206 4.60 -22.18 49.93
CA GLU A 206 4.40 -23.01 51.12
C GLU A 206 4.55 -22.19 52.42
N ILE A 207 3.55 -22.30 53.30
CA ILE A 207 3.58 -21.81 54.69
C ILE A 207 3.26 -23.01 55.59
N GLU A 208 4.08 -23.22 56.62
CA GLU A 208 3.77 -24.14 57.72
C GLU A 208 2.47 -23.71 58.43
N ARG A 209 1.50 -24.65 58.57
CA ARG A 209 0.17 -24.38 59.16
C ARG A 209 0.08 -24.89 60.61
N ASP A 210 -0.83 -24.29 61.37
CA ASP A 210 -1.17 -24.65 62.74
C ASP A 210 -2.44 -25.55 62.78
N GLU A 211 -2.38 -26.65 63.52
CA GLU A 211 -3.30 -27.80 63.45
C GLU A 211 -4.75 -27.48 63.89
N VAL A 212 -4.95 -26.37 64.61
CA VAL A 212 -6.25 -26.02 65.20
C VAL A 212 -7.26 -25.50 64.16
N GLY A 213 -6.80 -25.02 62.99
CA GLY A 213 -7.68 -24.46 61.95
C GLY A 213 -8.55 -25.50 61.24
N GLU A 214 -8.01 -26.68 60.96
CA GLU A 214 -8.64 -27.68 60.07
C GLU A 214 -9.90 -28.31 60.67
N LEU A 215 -10.02 -28.35 62.01
CA LEU A 215 -11.16 -28.98 62.69
C LEU A 215 -12.44 -28.11 62.62
N LEU A 216 -12.31 -26.80 62.40
CA LEU A 216 -13.43 -25.85 62.45
C LEU A 216 -14.20 -25.78 61.11
N GLU A 217 -13.51 -25.91 59.98
CA GLU A 217 -14.12 -25.87 58.64
C GLU A 217 -15.06 -27.06 58.39
N LEU A 218 -14.65 -28.25 58.84
CA LEU A 218 -15.43 -29.48 58.64
C LEU A 218 -16.85 -29.37 59.21
N ALA A 219 -17.03 -28.66 60.33
CA ALA A 219 -18.30 -28.50 61.01
C ALA A 219 -19.29 -27.56 60.30
N LEU A 220 -18.80 -26.57 59.55
CA LEU A 220 -19.63 -25.54 58.89
C LEU A 220 -20.20 -26.00 57.53
N SER A 221 -19.63 -27.05 56.94
CA SER A 221 -19.97 -27.54 55.60
C SER A 221 -21.37 -28.20 55.46
N PHE A 222 -22.07 -28.47 56.57
CA PHE A 222 -23.29 -29.30 56.59
C PHE A 222 -24.64 -28.53 56.55
N VAL A 223 -24.68 -27.24 56.20
CA VAL A 223 -25.93 -26.42 56.17
C VAL A 223 -26.32 -25.97 54.74
N PRO A 224 -27.34 -26.59 54.09
CA PRO A 224 -27.51 -26.52 52.63
C PRO A 224 -27.84 -25.17 51.98
N VAL A 225 -28.37 -24.17 52.69
CA VAL A 225 -28.79 -22.88 52.09
C VAL A 225 -27.73 -21.79 52.20
N LEU A 226 -26.78 -21.89 53.15
CA LEU A 226 -25.67 -20.95 53.22
C LEU A 226 -24.61 -21.19 52.13
N GLY A 227 -24.40 -22.45 51.72
CA GLY A 227 -23.32 -22.83 50.81
C GLY A 227 -23.29 -22.09 49.47
N SER A 228 -24.44 -21.84 48.84
CA SER A 228 -24.47 -21.23 47.49
C SER A 228 -24.12 -19.73 47.46
N ALA A 229 -24.35 -18.99 48.54
CA ALA A 229 -23.92 -17.59 48.64
C ALA A 229 -22.41 -17.50 48.94
N ILE A 230 -21.92 -18.44 49.76
CA ILE A 230 -20.53 -18.60 50.12
C ILE A 230 -19.68 -18.92 48.87
N SER A 231 -20.04 -19.90 48.04
CA SER A 231 -19.25 -20.26 46.85
C SER A 231 -19.07 -19.13 45.82
N LEU A 232 -20.00 -18.18 45.72
CA LEU A 232 -19.93 -17.04 44.80
C LEU A 232 -19.01 -15.93 45.35
N TYR A 233 -18.98 -15.79 46.67
CA TYR A 233 -18.07 -14.92 47.42
C TYR A 233 -16.64 -15.49 47.43
N GLU A 234 -16.48 -16.80 47.67
CA GLU A 234 -15.21 -17.52 47.66
C GLU A 234 -14.57 -17.55 46.25
N ALA A 235 -15.36 -17.73 45.19
CA ALA A 235 -14.87 -17.62 43.81
C ALA A 235 -14.36 -16.20 43.46
N TRP A 236 -14.95 -15.18 44.09
CA TRP A 236 -14.62 -13.76 43.90
C TRP A 236 -13.40 -13.31 44.71
N GLU A 237 -13.34 -13.68 46.00
CA GLU A 237 -12.19 -13.43 46.88
C GLU A 237 -10.99 -14.34 46.53
N GLY A 238 -11.26 -15.48 45.89
CA GLY A 238 -10.26 -16.47 45.47
C GLY A 238 -9.75 -17.32 46.62
N ARG A 239 -10.44 -17.29 47.75
CA ARG A 239 -10.15 -18.01 49.00
C ARG A 239 -11.43 -18.64 49.53
N ASP A 240 -11.28 -19.72 50.28
CA ASP A 240 -12.35 -20.21 51.17
C ASP A 240 -12.48 -19.34 52.43
N LEU A 241 -13.46 -19.67 53.27
CA LEU A 241 -13.74 -18.95 54.51
C LEU A 241 -12.65 -19.04 55.59
N SER A 242 -11.66 -19.93 55.50
CA SER A 242 -10.47 -19.91 56.38
C SER A 242 -9.34 -19.03 55.84
N GLY A 243 -9.47 -18.54 54.60
CA GLY A 243 -8.50 -17.66 53.94
C GLY A 243 -7.46 -18.40 53.10
N VAL A 244 -7.64 -19.70 52.87
CA VAL A 244 -6.78 -20.53 52.01
C VAL A 244 -7.14 -20.28 50.54
N MET A 245 -6.16 -20.25 49.63
CA MET A 245 -6.46 -20.02 48.21
C MET A 245 -7.09 -21.25 47.54
N LEU A 246 -8.04 -20.98 46.63
CA LEU A 246 -8.72 -21.98 45.82
C LEU A 246 -8.00 -22.20 44.48
N SER A 247 -8.01 -23.42 43.95
CA SER A 247 -7.28 -23.74 42.72
C SER A 247 -7.91 -23.12 41.46
N ASN A 248 -7.10 -22.96 40.42
CA ASN A 248 -7.55 -22.37 39.15
C ASN A 248 -8.56 -23.25 38.37
N LEU A 249 -8.63 -24.56 38.65
CA LEU A 249 -9.66 -25.42 38.04
C LEU A 249 -11.02 -25.21 38.72
N GLU A 250 -11.03 -25.15 40.05
CA GLU A 250 -12.24 -24.97 40.86
C GLU A 250 -12.81 -23.55 40.68
N ARG A 251 -11.94 -22.53 40.79
CA ARG A 251 -12.26 -21.15 40.41
C ARG A 251 -12.64 -21.05 38.93
N GLY A 252 -12.02 -21.85 38.06
CA GLY A 252 -12.34 -21.94 36.64
C GLY A 252 -13.76 -22.42 36.37
N VAL A 253 -14.23 -23.47 37.07
CA VAL A 253 -15.61 -23.98 36.98
C VAL A 253 -16.62 -22.96 37.55
N LEU A 254 -16.25 -22.25 38.62
CA LEU A 254 -17.07 -21.21 39.26
C LEU A 254 -17.10 -19.88 38.48
N VAL A 255 -16.11 -19.58 37.63
CA VAL A 255 -16.01 -18.34 36.83
C VAL A 255 -16.44 -18.54 35.36
N ALA A 256 -16.21 -19.72 34.78
CA ALA A 256 -16.65 -20.04 33.41
C ALA A 256 -18.19 -20.04 33.28
N THR A 257 -18.90 -20.28 34.38
CA THR A 257 -20.35 -20.14 34.51
C THR A 257 -20.83 -18.68 34.54
N VAL A 258 -19.94 -17.68 34.61
CA VAL A 258 -20.30 -16.26 34.81
C VAL A 258 -19.78 -15.31 33.71
N LEU A 259 -18.54 -15.46 33.19
CA LEU A 259 -17.91 -14.44 32.31
C LEU A 259 -17.36 -14.93 30.96
N LEU A 260 -18.20 -15.57 30.17
CA LEU A 260 -17.95 -15.94 28.76
C LEU A 260 -17.93 -14.83 27.66
N PRO A 261 -18.10 -13.49 27.88
CA PRO A 261 -18.18 -12.51 26.77
C PRO A 261 -16.90 -11.67 26.48
N ALA A 262 -15.70 -12.15 26.77
CA ALA A 262 -14.44 -11.38 26.63
C ALA A 262 -13.60 -11.66 25.35
N ALA A 263 -14.21 -12.14 24.26
CA ALA A 263 -13.49 -12.67 23.09
C ALA A 263 -13.43 -11.75 21.84
N GLY A 264 -14.03 -10.55 21.87
CA GLY A 264 -14.19 -9.72 20.67
C GLY A 264 -13.44 -8.38 20.70
N ARG A 265 -12.26 -8.32 20.07
CA ARG A 265 -11.62 -7.05 19.59
C ARG A 265 -10.35 -7.33 18.78
N LEU A 266 -10.38 -7.00 17.47
CA LEU A 266 -9.28 -6.41 16.68
C LEU A 266 -9.74 -6.11 15.23
N PHE A 267 -9.58 -4.86 14.81
CA PHE A 267 -9.72 -4.27 13.46
C PHE A 267 -8.48 -3.39 13.23
N LYS A 268 -8.06 -2.93 12.04
CA LYS A 268 -8.68 -2.75 10.70
C LYS A 268 -7.82 -3.53 9.65
N GLY A 269 -8.08 -3.57 8.33
CA GLY A 269 -9.02 -2.86 7.46
C GLY A 269 -9.19 -3.58 6.10
N GLY A 270 -9.23 -2.84 4.97
CA GLY A 270 -9.58 -3.38 3.65
C GLY A 270 -8.46 -4.00 2.81
N LYS A 271 -8.73 -5.16 2.19
CA LYS A 271 -8.17 -5.68 0.92
C LYS A 271 -8.86 -6.99 0.54
N ALA A 272 -9.64 -6.99 -0.55
CA ALA A 272 -10.38 -8.16 -1.05
C ALA A 272 -10.51 -8.14 -2.59
N VAL A 273 -9.45 -7.69 -3.28
CA VAL A 273 -9.45 -7.38 -4.73
C VAL A 273 -8.30 -8.09 -5.48
N TYR A 274 -7.54 -8.95 -4.79
CA TYR A 274 -6.36 -9.64 -5.30
C TYR A 274 -6.24 -11.05 -4.69
N THR A 275 -5.63 -11.98 -5.42
CA THR A 275 -5.28 -13.30 -4.89
C THR A 275 -4.13 -13.24 -3.88
N GLU A 276 -4.05 -14.22 -2.99
CA GLU A 276 -2.99 -14.37 -1.99
C GLU A 276 -1.59 -14.37 -2.65
N ALA A 277 -1.45 -15.07 -3.78
CA ALA A 277 -0.24 -15.13 -4.61
C ALA A 277 0.14 -13.79 -5.28
N ARG A 278 -0.84 -12.99 -5.73
CA ARG A 278 -0.55 -11.65 -6.26
C ARG A 278 -0.21 -10.67 -5.15
N LEU A 279 -0.88 -10.72 -4.00
CA LEU A 279 -0.51 -9.91 -2.84
C LEU A 279 0.90 -10.25 -2.32
N ALA A 280 1.28 -11.53 -2.33
CA ALA A 280 2.65 -11.96 -2.01
C ALA A 280 3.68 -11.32 -2.95
N ARG A 281 3.47 -11.41 -4.26
CA ARG A 281 4.34 -10.81 -5.27
C ARG A 281 4.37 -9.28 -5.22
N MET A 282 3.23 -8.63 -5.00
CA MET A 282 3.09 -7.16 -4.98
C MET A 282 3.51 -6.51 -3.65
N TYR A 283 3.39 -7.20 -2.51
CA TYR A 283 3.64 -6.62 -1.18
C TYR A 283 4.64 -7.40 -0.29
N GLY A 284 5.25 -8.49 -0.76
CA GLY A 284 6.47 -9.05 -0.18
C GLY A 284 6.32 -9.89 1.09
N ARG A 285 5.13 -10.47 1.32
CA ARG A 285 4.88 -11.45 2.40
C ARG A 285 4.52 -12.80 1.80
N SER A 286 4.53 -13.87 2.58
CA SER A 286 4.12 -15.19 2.10
C SER A 286 2.63 -15.23 1.73
N GLU A 287 2.25 -16.14 0.83
CA GLU A 287 0.85 -16.35 0.45
C GLU A 287 -0.01 -16.70 1.67
N ALA A 288 0.51 -17.53 2.58
CA ALA A 288 -0.17 -17.90 3.82
C ALA A 288 -0.46 -16.70 4.75
N GLU A 289 0.39 -15.67 4.76
CA GLU A 289 0.14 -14.44 5.52
C GLU A 289 -0.94 -13.59 4.87
N TRP A 290 -0.93 -13.47 3.55
CA TRP A 290 -1.99 -12.79 2.81
C TRP A 290 -3.33 -13.53 2.87
N GLY A 291 -3.33 -14.86 2.85
CA GLY A 291 -4.53 -15.66 3.03
C GLY A 291 -5.13 -15.60 4.43
N ARG A 292 -4.31 -15.36 5.45
CA ARG A 292 -4.80 -14.98 6.79
C ARG A 292 -5.44 -13.58 6.74
N ALA A 293 -4.75 -12.60 6.13
CA ALA A 293 -5.25 -11.22 6.04
C ALA A 293 -6.57 -11.10 5.22
N ILE A 294 -6.70 -11.78 4.08
CA ILE A 294 -7.90 -11.76 3.23
C ILE A 294 -9.09 -12.46 3.92
N ARG A 295 -8.87 -13.60 4.59
CA ARG A 295 -9.94 -14.26 5.36
C ARG A 295 -10.47 -13.38 6.49
N LEU A 296 -9.62 -12.56 7.10
CA LEU A 296 -10.00 -11.56 8.10
C LEU A 296 -10.68 -10.32 7.47
N SER A 297 -10.31 -9.90 6.25
CA SER A 297 -10.94 -8.75 5.57
C SER A 297 -12.32 -9.06 4.97
N GLY A 298 -12.55 -10.31 4.52
CA GLY A 298 -13.88 -10.76 4.08
C GLY A 298 -14.91 -10.67 5.20
N GLN A 299 -14.53 -11.10 6.43
CA GLN A 299 -15.35 -11.01 7.64
C GLN A 299 -15.78 -9.56 7.98
N ALA A 300 -14.95 -8.57 7.66
CA ALA A 300 -15.25 -7.16 7.89
C ALA A 300 -16.32 -6.62 6.92
N THR A 301 -16.23 -7.02 5.66
CA THR A 301 -17.02 -6.43 4.56
C THR A 301 -18.49 -6.84 4.64
N GLU A 302 -18.78 -8.09 5.02
CA GLU A 302 -20.14 -8.60 5.23
C GLU A 302 -20.86 -7.98 6.45
N ARG A 303 -20.15 -7.20 7.29
CA ARG A 303 -20.60 -6.83 8.65
C ARG A 303 -20.57 -5.33 8.95
N GLN A 304 -20.44 -4.47 7.94
CA GLN A 304 -20.32 -3.01 8.12
C GLN A 304 -21.39 -2.40 9.06
N GLY A 305 -22.64 -2.87 9.02
CA GLY A 305 -23.69 -2.41 9.94
C GLY A 305 -23.41 -2.73 11.42
N ALA A 306 -22.92 -3.94 11.71
CA ALA A 306 -22.51 -4.35 13.05
C ALA A 306 -21.28 -3.58 13.56
N LEU A 307 -20.35 -3.25 12.65
CA LEU A 307 -19.14 -2.51 12.97
C LEU A 307 -19.41 -1.03 13.24
N LYS A 308 -20.35 -0.43 12.51
CA LYS A 308 -20.80 0.95 12.74
C LYS A 308 -21.39 1.11 14.16
N VAL A 309 -22.29 0.20 14.56
CA VAL A 309 -22.86 0.16 15.92
C VAL A 309 -21.77 0.02 16.99
N LEU A 310 -20.73 -0.79 16.76
CA LEU A 310 -19.59 -0.91 17.68
C LEU A 310 -18.72 0.36 17.73
N GLN A 311 -18.52 1.06 16.61
CA GLN A 311 -17.74 2.30 16.58
C GLN A 311 -18.50 3.45 17.27
N GLU A 312 -19.81 3.59 17.01
CA GLU A 312 -20.67 4.55 17.71
C GLU A 312 -20.72 4.26 19.22
N SER A 313 -20.67 2.98 19.61
CA SER A 313 -20.52 2.53 21.00
C SER A 313 -19.17 2.88 21.63
N GLU A 314 -18.07 2.72 20.89
CA GLU A 314 -16.73 3.09 21.34
C GLU A 314 -16.61 4.61 21.54
N GLU A 315 -17.10 5.41 20.58
CA GLU A 315 -17.11 6.87 20.71
C GLU A 315 -18.00 7.36 21.87
N ALA A 316 -19.18 6.76 22.06
CA ALA A 316 -20.05 7.10 23.20
C ALA A 316 -19.37 6.79 24.54
N LEU A 317 -18.68 5.65 24.63
CA LEU A 317 -17.97 5.23 25.84
C LEU A 317 -16.71 6.08 26.11
N LEU A 318 -16.00 6.52 25.07
CA LEU A 318 -14.87 7.45 25.17
C LEU A 318 -15.31 8.87 25.57
N LYS A 319 -16.47 9.34 25.07
CA LYS A 319 -16.99 10.69 25.35
C LYS A 319 -17.69 10.79 26.71
N SER A 320 -18.37 9.74 27.16
CA SER A 320 -19.23 9.78 28.36
C SER A 320 -18.82 8.84 29.51
N GLY A 321 -17.85 7.95 29.27
CA GLY A 321 -17.44 6.91 30.23
C GLY A 321 -18.48 5.81 30.45
N ARG A 322 -19.61 5.81 29.72
CA ARG A 322 -20.74 4.89 29.89
C ARG A 322 -21.30 4.47 28.53
N LEU A 323 -22.05 3.38 28.52
CA LEU A 323 -22.84 2.96 27.36
C LEU A 323 -24.33 3.18 27.66
N GLU A 324 -25.03 3.87 26.77
CA GLU A 324 -26.48 4.06 26.92
C GLU A 324 -27.24 2.74 26.70
N ALA A 325 -28.38 2.56 27.37
CA ALA A 325 -29.12 1.29 27.35
C ALA A 325 -29.67 0.91 25.96
N THR A 326 -29.98 1.91 25.13
CA THR A 326 -30.33 1.78 23.70
C THR A 326 -29.17 1.18 22.92
N LEU A 327 -28.01 1.84 23.01
CA LEU A 327 -26.77 1.44 22.34
C LEU A 327 -26.29 0.06 22.79
N ALA A 328 -26.38 -0.24 24.10
CA ALA A 328 -26.08 -1.56 24.66
C ALA A 328 -27.00 -2.67 24.10
N LYS A 329 -28.27 -2.36 23.84
CA LYS A 329 -29.25 -3.28 23.24
C LYS A 329 -28.94 -3.52 21.75
N GLU A 330 -28.49 -2.50 21.03
CA GLU A 330 -28.04 -2.62 19.64
C GLU A 330 -26.75 -3.44 19.54
N VAL A 331 -25.75 -3.18 20.38
CA VAL A 331 -24.53 -4.00 20.52
C VAL A 331 -24.88 -5.47 20.80
N LYS A 332 -25.82 -5.72 21.73
CA LYS A 332 -26.31 -7.08 22.02
C LYS A 332 -27.00 -7.74 20.82
N GLY A 333 -27.68 -6.97 19.98
CA GLY A 333 -28.32 -7.46 18.74
C GLY A 333 -27.34 -7.83 17.63
N VAL A 334 -26.21 -7.10 17.52
CA VAL A 334 -25.19 -7.37 16.49
C VAL A 334 -24.14 -8.38 16.90
N LEU A 335 -23.90 -8.59 18.21
CA LEU A 335 -22.93 -9.55 18.74
C LEU A 335 -23.03 -10.98 18.16
N PRO A 336 -24.23 -11.61 18.04
CA PRO A 336 -24.37 -12.95 17.43
C PRO A 336 -24.07 -13.00 15.92
N GLN A 337 -24.07 -11.86 15.24
CA GLN A 337 -23.68 -11.76 13.82
C GLN A 337 -22.16 -11.78 13.67
N LEU A 338 -21.43 -11.37 14.71
CA LEU A 338 -19.96 -11.35 14.76
C LEU A 338 -19.37 -12.74 15.08
N THR A 339 -20.10 -13.61 15.78
CA THR A 339 -19.60 -14.92 16.23
C THR A 339 -19.76 -16.07 15.23
N LYS A 340 -20.63 -15.95 14.22
CA LYS A 340 -20.71 -16.94 13.14
C LYS A 340 -19.43 -16.92 12.31
N ALA A 341 -18.89 -18.08 11.96
CA ALA A 341 -17.80 -18.15 10.99
C ALA A 341 -18.27 -17.55 9.66
N ALA A 342 -17.44 -16.72 9.01
CA ALA A 342 -17.77 -16.26 7.67
C ALA A 342 -17.78 -17.45 6.70
N THR A 343 -18.84 -17.57 5.92
CA THR A 343 -18.76 -18.19 4.61
C THR A 343 -17.59 -17.55 3.88
N THR A 344 -16.72 -18.36 3.27
CA THR A 344 -15.57 -17.83 2.55
C THR A 344 -16.06 -16.90 1.43
N ALA A 345 -15.92 -15.59 1.65
CA ALA A 345 -15.94 -14.55 0.63
C ALA A 345 -14.69 -14.68 -0.25
N SER A 346 -14.49 -15.88 -0.80
CA SER A 346 -13.79 -16.07 -2.05
C SER A 346 -14.49 -15.17 -3.05
N SER A 347 -13.73 -14.21 -3.60
CA SER A 347 -14.00 -13.69 -4.92
C SER A 347 -14.04 -14.90 -5.85
N ARG A 348 -15.24 -15.44 -6.08
CA ARG A 348 -15.46 -16.58 -6.97
C ARG A 348 -15.35 -16.07 -8.40
N VAL A 349 -14.11 -15.83 -8.82
CA VAL A 349 -13.76 -15.66 -10.22
C VAL A 349 -14.41 -16.82 -10.97
N SER A 350 -15.18 -16.49 -12.01
CA SER A 350 -16.04 -17.46 -12.68
C SER A 350 -15.23 -18.63 -13.26
N VAL A 351 -15.84 -19.80 -13.39
CA VAL A 351 -15.16 -21.01 -13.88
C VAL A 351 -14.60 -20.79 -15.28
N GLU A 352 -15.31 -20.00 -16.08
CA GLU A 352 -14.93 -19.56 -17.43
C GLU A 352 -13.68 -18.67 -17.40
N VAL A 353 -13.61 -17.71 -16.46
CA VAL A 353 -12.42 -16.85 -16.29
C VAL A 353 -11.21 -17.66 -15.81
N LYS A 354 -11.40 -18.65 -14.92
CA LYS A 354 -10.31 -19.56 -14.50
C LYS A 354 -9.80 -20.43 -15.65
N ALA A 355 -10.71 -21.00 -16.45
CA ALA A 355 -10.35 -21.77 -17.63
C ALA A 355 -9.61 -20.92 -18.69
N ALA A 356 -10.11 -19.69 -18.94
CA ALA A 356 -9.45 -18.72 -19.81
C ALA A 356 -8.06 -18.34 -19.28
N TRP A 357 -7.92 -18.12 -17.98
CA TRP A 357 -6.64 -17.81 -17.33
C TRP A 357 -5.61 -18.92 -17.53
N ALA A 358 -5.99 -20.17 -17.30
CA ALA A 358 -5.09 -21.32 -17.48
C ALA A 358 -4.54 -21.43 -18.91
N VAL A 359 -5.38 -21.17 -19.92
CA VAL A 359 -4.96 -21.18 -21.34
C VAL A 359 -4.14 -19.95 -21.70
N LEU A 360 -4.60 -18.76 -21.34
CA LEU A 360 -3.97 -17.50 -21.76
C LEU A 360 -2.62 -17.25 -21.07
N SER A 361 -2.47 -17.61 -19.79
CA SER A 361 -1.20 -17.46 -19.06
C SER A 361 -0.08 -18.35 -19.61
N GLN A 362 -0.41 -19.56 -20.08
CA GLN A 362 0.54 -20.44 -20.77
C GLN A 362 0.92 -19.91 -22.16
N LYS A 363 -0.06 -19.38 -22.90
CA LYS A 363 0.12 -18.87 -24.27
C LYS A 363 0.82 -17.51 -24.32
N HIS A 364 0.64 -16.66 -23.31
CA HIS A 364 1.16 -15.31 -23.24
C HIS A 364 1.97 -15.10 -21.96
N PRO A 365 3.29 -15.34 -21.97
CA PRO A 365 4.15 -15.22 -20.78
C PRO A 365 4.12 -13.85 -20.09
N SER A 366 3.78 -12.78 -20.82
CA SER A 366 3.56 -11.45 -20.25
C SER A 366 2.42 -11.39 -19.23
N LEU A 367 1.46 -12.32 -19.30
CA LEU A 367 0.41 -12.45 -18.29
C LEU A 367 0.88 -13.08 -16.98
N ALA A 368 2.04 -13.75 -16.92
CA ALA A 368 2.46 -14.49 -15.73
C ALA A 368 2.53 -13.64 -14.45
N VAL A 369 2.66 -12.31 -14.57
CA VAL A 369 2.66 -11.36 -13.45
C VAL A 369 1.27 -11.04 -12.88
N LEU A 370 0.19 -11.33 -13.61
CA LEU A 370 -1.20 -11.09 -13.20
C LEU A 370 -1.79 -12.24 -12.37
N ASP A 371 -3.09 -12.15 -12.09
CA ASP A 371 -3.90 -13.20 -11.47
C ASP A 371 -5.32 -13.27 -12.06
N GLU A 372 -6.08 -14.28 -11.62
CA GLU A 372 -7.46 -14.53 -12.06
C GLU A 372 -8.39 -13.32 -11.86
N ILE A 373 -8.17 -12.50 -10.82
CA ILE A 373 -9.00 -11.32 -10.52
C ILE A 373 -8.61 -10.14 -11.42
N ALA A 374 -7.33 -10.00 -11.79
CA ALA A 374 -6.92 -9.11 -12.89
C ALA A 374 -7.71 -9.45 -14.17
N LEU A 375 -7.73 -10.74 -14.51
CA LEU A 375 -8.38 -11.21 -15.73
C LEU A 375 -9.88 -10.96 -15.69
N GLU A 376 -10.52 -11.18 -14.54
CA GLU A 376 -11.93 -10.86 -14.32
C GLU A 376 -12.22 -9.37 -14.57
N ARG A 377 -11.43 -8.45 -14.00
CA ARG A 377 -11.59 -6.99 -14.24
C ARG A 377 -11.40 -6.60 -15.70
N ILE A 378 -10.45 -7.24 -16.39
CA ILE A 378 -10.21 -7.01 -17.82
C ILE A 378 -11.40 -7.52 -18.66
N ILE A 379 -11.91 -8.71 -18.36
CA ILE A 379 -13.06 -9.34 -19.04
C ILE A 379 -14.37 -8.58 -18.76
N GLN A 380 -14.52 -7.95 -17.59
CA GLN A 380 -15.67 -7.10 -17.24
C GLN A 380 -15.83 -5.86 -18.14
N LYS A 381 -14.77 -5.42 -18.85
CA LYS A 381 -14.88 -4.40 -19.91
C LYS A 381 -15.61 -4.90 -21.18
N GLY A 382 -15.97 -6.18 -21.21
CA GLY A 382 -16.84 -6.77 -22.22
C GLY A 382 -16.22 -6.84 -23.62
N ALA A 383 -17.06 -6.67 -24.64
CA ALA A 383 -16.69 -6.85 -26.04
C ALA A 383 -15.81 -5.74 -26.65
N ASN A 384 -15.53 -4.65 -25.92
CA ASN A 384 -14.80 -3.51 -26.47
C ASN A 384 -13.28 -3.72 -26.37
N GLU A 385 -12.67 -4.17 -27.47
CA GLU A 385 -11.23 -4.41 -27.60
C GLU A 385 -10.37 -3.22 -27.11
N SER A 386 -10.80 -1.97 -27.35
CA SER A 386 -10.06 -0.78 -26.91
C SER A 386 -10.05 -0.62 -25.39
N HIS A 387 -11.19 -0.88 -24.72
CA HIS A 387 -11.29 -0.81 -23.25
C HIS A 387 -10.50 -1.96 -22.60
N VAL A 388 -10.59 -3.15 -23.18
CA VAL A 388 -9.82 -4.34 -22.76
C VAL A 388 -8.32 -4.07 -22.86
N LYS A 389 -7.82 -3.41 -23.91
CA LYS A 389 -6.39 -3.00 -24.00
C LYS A 389 -5.99 -2.00 -22.91
N GLY A 390 -6.87 -1.05 -22.58
CA GLY A 390 -6.64 -0.08 -21.51
C GLY A 390 -6.46 -0.78 -20.16
N GLN A 391 -7.46 -1.56 -19.75
CA GLN A 391 -7.43 -2.29 -18.47
C GLN A 391 -6.26 -3.29 -18.40
N LEU A 392 -5.94 -3.99 -19.50
CA LEU A 392 -4.81 -4.91 -19.55
C LEU A 392 -3.46 -4.18 -19.40
N LEU A 393 -3.32 -2.95 -19.92
CA LEU A 393 -2.13 -2.14 -19.66
C LEU A 393 -2.08 -1.63 -18.22
N GLU A 394 -3.20 -1.23 -17.62
CA GLU A 394 -3.28 -0.83 -16.20
C GLU A 394 -2.81 -1.99 -15.29
N GLU A 395 -3.37 -3.19 -15.47
CA GLU A 395 -3.04 -4.37 -14.66
C GLU A 395 -1.58 -4.81 -14.82
N LEU A 396 -1.07 -4.86 -16.07
CA LEU A 396 0.33 -5.21 -16.35
C LEU A 396 1.31 -4.18 -15.78
N MET A 397 0.90 -2.91 -15.73
CA MET A 397 1.68 -1.84 -15.13
C MET A 397 1.66 -1.93 -13.60
N GLU A 398 0.48 -2.05 -12.97
CA GLU A 398 0.38 -2.24 -11.52
C GLU A 398 1.28 -3.40 -11.05
N ALA A 399 1.19 -4.56 -11.71
CA ALA A 399 2.01 -5.72 -11.40
C ALA A 399 3.52 -5.51 -11.62
N HIS A 400 3.91 -4.50 -12.42
CA HIS A 400 5.31 -4.16 -12.69
C HIS A 400 5.85 -3.03 -11.77
N ILE A 401 5.09 -1.97 -11.49
CA ILE A 401 5.52 -0.85 -10.64
C ILE A 401 5.36 -1.14 -9.14
N VAL A 402 4.29 -1.82 -8.72
CA VAL A 402 4.04 -2.04 -7.27
C VAL A 402 5.17 -2.81 -6.57
N PRO A 403 5.81 -3.84 -7.17
CA PRO A 403 7.03 -4.43 -6.62
C PRO A 403 8.22 -3.47 -6.54
N GLN A 404 8.38 -2.58 -7.54
CA GLN A 404 9.48 -1.60 -7.58
C GLN A 404 9.35 -0.55 -6.48
N LEU A 405 8.13 -0.18 -6.09
CA LEU A 405 7.87 0.82 -5.05
C LEU A 405 8.31 0.41 -3.64
N ARG A 406 8.69 -0.86 -3.45
CA ARG A 406 9.34 -1.33 -2.22
C ARG A 406 10.85 -1.15 -2.23
N GLN A 407 11.45 -0.79 -3.35
CA GLN A 407 12.87 -0.43 -3.45
C GLN A 407 13.01 1.06 -3.17
N ARG A 408 13.88 1.44 -2.22
CA ARG A 408 14.18 2.85 -1.89
C ARG A 408 14.58 3.69 -3.11
N GLU A 409 15.21 3.06 -4.11
CA GLU A 409 15.66 3.70 -5.34
C GLU A 409 14.51 4.18 -6.24
N VAL A 410 13.27 3.77 -5.98
CA VAL A 410 12.12 4.02 -6.87
C VAL A 410 11.81 5.51 -7.09
N GLY A 411 12.02 6.37 -6.08
CA GLY A 411 11.83 7.81 -6.23
C GLY A 411 12.78 8.39 -7.30
N PHE A 412 14.04 7.96 -7.26
CA PHE A 412 15.03 8.26 -8.29
C PHE A 412 14.69 7.59 -9.63
N ALA A 413 14.27 6.33 -9.64
CA ALA A 413 13.90 5.61 -10.86
C ALA A 413 12.75 6.28 -11.62
N LEU A 414 11.72 6.75 -10.90
CA LEU A 414 10.61 7.54 -11.43
C LEU A 414 10.98 9.01 -11.66
N GLY A 415 12.08 9.50 -11.10
CA GLY A 415 12.48 10.91 -11.17
C GLY A 415 11.50 11.85 -10.47
N VAL A 416 11.00 11.44 -9.29
CA VAL A 416 10.15 12.23 -8.40
C VAL A 416 10.89 12.54 -7.11
N ALA A 417 10.73 13.76 -6.59
CA ALA A 417 11.32 14.16 -5.31
C ALA A 417 10.44 13.69 -4.16
N VAL A 418 10.92 12.72 -3.39
CA VAL A 418 10.30 12.28 -2.13
C VAL A 418 10.97 13.04 -0.99
N PRO A 419 10.22 13.74 -0.11
CA PRO A 419 10.83 14.41 1.05
C PRO A 419 11.50 13.41 1.99
N GLU A 420 12.49 13.86 2.76
CA GLU A 420 13.16 12.99 3.73
C GLU A 420 12.13 12.41 4.73
N GLY A 421 12.26 11.11 5.00
CA GLY A 421 11.40 10.38 5.92
C GLY A 421 10.01 10.02 5.40
N LYS A 422 9.63 10.44 4.20
CA LYS A 422 8.36 10.05 3.57
C LYS A 422 8.53 8.77 2.75
N VAL A 423 7.56 7.87 2.85
CA VAL A 423 7.53 6.61 2.08
C VAL A 423 6.61 6.78 0.87
N LEU A 424 7.06 6.28 -0.28
CA LEU A 424 6.29 6.33 -1.52
C LEU A 424 5.21 5.24 -1.54
N GLU A 425 3.98 5.64 -1.82
CA GLU A 425 2.78 4.82 -1.92
C GLU A 425 2.21 4.94 -3.34
N TYR A 426 1.69 3.84 -3.88
CA TYR A 426 0.92 3.84 -5.13
C TYR A 426 -0.49 3.36 -4.90
N VAL A 427 -1.40 4.07 -5.54
CA VAL A 427 -2.83 3.81 -5.52
C VAL A 427 -3.24 3.42 -6.95
N PRO A 428 -3.81 2.22 -7.17
CA PRO A 428 -4.21 1.78 -8.50
C PRO A 428 -5.45 2.55 -8.99
N GLY A 429 -5.59 2.71 -10.31
CA GLY A 429 -6.67 3.50 -10.93
C GLY A 429 -8.06 3.09 -10.48
N HIS A 430 -8.33 1.78 -10.40
CA HIS A 430 -9.61 1.26 -9.90
C HIS A 430 -9.95 1.63 -8.44
N ALA A 431 -8.97 2.01 -7.61
CA ALA A 431 -9.18 2.45 -6.23
C ALA A 431 -9.36 3.97 -6.08
N ILE A 432 -9.03 4.75 -7.12
CA ILE A 432 -9.09 6.22 -7.13
C ILE A 432 -10.44 6.65 -7.74
N ARG A 433 -11.26 7.39 -6.98
CA ARG A 433 -12.49 7.98 -7.51
C ARG A 433 -12.68 9.43 -7.05
N SER A 434 -13.40 10.24 -7.83
CA SER A 434 -13.84 11.58 -7.40
C SER A 434 -14.71 11.51 -6.14
N ALA A 435 -14.48 12.39 -5.16
CA ALA A 435 -15.39 12.55 -4.01
C ALA A 435 -16.41 13.68 -4.18
N SER A 436 -16.19 14.61 -5.11
CA SER A 436 -17.05 15.79 -5.33
C SER A 436 -18.25 15.52 -6.23
N GLU A 437 -18.20 14.46 -7.04
CA GLU A 437 -19.25 14.11 -7.98
C GLU A 437 -20.38 13.31 -7.29
N LYS A 438 -21.64 13.52 -7.71
CA LYS A 438 -22.81 12.78 -7.19
C LYS A 438 -22.66 11.26 -7.29
N VAL A 439 -21.83 10.80 -8.23
CA VAL A 439 -21.39 9.42 -8.29
C VAL A 439 -19.87 9.40 -8.55
N PRO A 440 -19.07 8.63 -7.79
CA PRO A 440 -17.62 8.65 -7.92
C PRO A 440 -17.11 8.07 -9.25
N LEU A 441 -16.55 8.92 -10.13
CA LEU A 441 -15.89 8.50 -11.37
C LEU A 441 -14.41 8.18 -11.16
N GLN A 442 -13.83 7.28 -11.95
CA GLN A 442 -12.38 7.06 -12.01
C GLN A 442 -11.70 8.33 -12.54
N LEU A 443 -10.66 8.78 -11.84
CA LEU A 443 -9.90 9.97 -12.23
C LEU A 443 -8.73 9.64 -13.16
N THR A 444 -8.02 8.54 -12.91
CA THR A 444 -6.78 8.17 -13.61
C THR A 444 -6.55 6.66 -13.51
N ASP A 445 -5.55 6.13 -14.22
CA ASP A 445 -5.17 4.70 -14.21
C ASP A 445 -4.18 4.37 -13.07
N GLY A 446 -3.64 5.38 -12.38
CA GLY A 446 -2.95 5.20 -11.09
C GLY A 446 -2.28 6.47 -10.58
N MET A 447 -1.92 6.50 -9.30
CA MET A 447 -1.18 7.61 -8.68
C MET A 447 -0.01 7.09 -7.86
N VAL A 448 1.05 7.89 -7.77
CA VAL A 448 2.14 7.71 -6.81
C VAL A 448 2.33 8.99 -5.99
N GLY A 449 2.51 8.83 -4.69
CA GLY A 449 2.56 9.94 -3.74
C GLY A 449 3.03 9.50 -2.36
N TYR A 450 2.93 10.38 -1.38
CA TYR A 450 3.21 10.06 0.03
C TYR A 450 2.15 10.68 0.93
N ARG A 451 2.00 10.13 2.14
CA ARG A 451 1.08 10.69 3.16
C ARG A 451 1.80 11.64 4.10
N ASP A 452 1.12 12.73 4.43
CA ASP A 452 1.48 13.61 5.54
C ASP A 452 0.22 13.92 6.37
N GLY A 453 0.15 13.35 7.58
CA GLY A 453 -1.10 13.29 8.34
C GLY A 453 -2.23 12.67 7.51
N ASN A 454 -3.30 13.44 7.29
CA ASN A 454 -4.47 13.02 6.51
C ASN A 454 -4.36 13.35 5.01
N VAL A 455 -3.31 14.06 4.57
CA VAL A 455 -3.15 14.52 3.18
C VAL A 455 -2.31 13.53 2.38
N PHE A 456 -2.74 13.22 1.16
CA PHE A 456 -1.96 12.46 0.18
C PHE A 456 -1.36 13.41 -0.87
N HIS A 457 -0.04 13.55 -0.85
CA HIS A 457 0.71 14.43 -1.76
C HIS A 457 1.05 13.68 -3.06
N ILE A 458 0.46 14.10 -4.18
CA ILE A 458 0.55 13.44 -5.48
C ILE A 458 1.85 13.86 -6.17
N LEU A 459 2.81 12.94 -6.24
CA LEU A 459 4.09 13.13 -6.93
C LEU A 459 4.02 12.73 -8.41
N GLY A 460 3.15 11.79 -8.78
CA GLY A 460 2.89 11.46 -10.17
C GLY A 460 1.59 10.73 -10.44
N ILE A 461 1.17 10.80 -11.70
CA ILE A 461 -0.11 10.29 -12.22
C ILE A 461 0.17 9.40 -13.43
N PHE A 462 -0.46 8.24 -13.51
CA PHE A 462 -0.22 7.21 -14.51
C PHE A 462 -1.41 7.07 -15.47
N GLU A 463 -1.12 7.05 -16.76
CA GLU A 463 -2.13 7.10 -17.82
C GLU A 463 -1.82 6.07 -18.92
N ALA A 464 -2.66 5.03 -19.02
CA ALA A 464 -2.47 3.87 -19.90
C ALA A 464 -3.04 4.07 -21.30
N LYS A 465 -2.17 4.36 -22.27
CA LYS A 465 -2.55 4.68 -23.66
C LYS A 465 -2.10 3.59 -24.64
N ALA A 466 -3.02 2.67 -24.93
CA ALA A 466 -2.79 1.56 -25.86
C ALA A 466 -2.65 1.94 -27.36
N GLY A 467 -3.10 3.14 -27.76
CA GLY A 467 -3.26 3.51 -29.16
C GLY A 467 -3.02 4.99 -29.48
N LYS A 468 -2.89 5.31 -30.77
CA LYS A 468 -2.61 6.67 -31.27
C LYS A 468 -3.68 7.70 -30.85
N LYS A 469 -4.93 7.27 -30.64
CA LYS A 469 -6.03 8.14 -30.17
C LYS A 469 -5.79 8.62 -28.74
N GLY A 470 -5.54 7.72 -27.80
CA GLY A 470 -5.29 8.04 -26.39
C GLY A 470 -4.14 9.03 -26.18
N THR A 471 -3.12 8.99 -27.04
CA THR A 471 -2.05 10.00 -27.08
C THR A 471 -2.55 11.42 -27.38
N ARG A 472 -3.57 11.58 -28.24
CA ARG A 472 -4.16 12.88 -28.59
C ARG A 472 -5.09 13.39 -27.49
N GLU A 473 -5.84 12.50 -26.86
CA GLU A 473 -6.82 12.80 -25.80
C GLU A 473 -6.16 13.34 -24.51
N LEU A 474 -4.88 13.04 -24.28
CA LEU A 474 -4.09 13.66 -23.21
C LEU A 474 -4.01 15.19 -23.32
N LEU A 475 -4.02 15.74 -24.54
CA LEU A 475 -3.68 17.14 -24.83
C LEU A 475 -4.78 17.95 -25.50
N ILE A 476 -5.64 17.32 -26.30
CA ILE A 476 -6.62 18.02 -27.14
C ILE A 476 -8.02 17.48 -26.90
N GLY A 477 -8.91 18.36 -26.47
CA GLY A 477 -10.35 18.17 -26.50
C GLY A 477 -10.88 18.02 -27.93
N SER A 478 -11.59 16.91 -28.22
CA SER A 478 -12.21 16.68 -29.52
C SER A 478 -13.51 17.50 -29.66
N LYS A 479 -13.47 18.66 -30.32
CA LYS A 479 -14.66 19.51 -30.53
C LYS A 479 -15.73 18.88 -31.42
N GLU A 480 -15.33 18.02 -32.36
CA GLU A 480 -16.25 17.20 -33.15
C GLU A 480 -15.92 15.72 -32.96
N LEU A 481 -16.96 14.90 -32.76
CA LEU A 481 -16.86 13.46 -32.60
C LEU A 481 -17.20 12.76 -33.90
N SER A 482 -16.22 12.07 -34.48
CA SER A 482 -16.45 11.10 -35.56
C SER A 482 -17.38 9.97 -35.08
N GLN A 483 -17.99 9.25 -36.00
CA GLN A 483 -18.89 8.14 -35.67
C GLN A 483 -18.22 7.08 -34.78
N GLY A 484 -16.92 6.79 -35.00
CA GLY A 484 -16.14 5.90 -34.15
C GLY A 484 -15.92 6.44 -32.74
N GLU A 485 -15.63 7.73 -32.59
CA GLU A 485 -15.46 8.38 -31.28
C GLU A 485 -16.79 8.52 -30.51
N ARG A 486 -17.93 8.64 -31.21
CA ARG A 486 -19.26 8.55 -30.58
C ARG A 486 -19.55 7.14 -30.05
N LEU A 487 -19.18 6.09 -30.80
CA LEU A 487 -19.32 4.71 -30.34
C LEU A 487 -18.40 4.40 -29.14
N GLU A 488 -17.16 4.91 -29.15
CA GLU A 488 -16.24 4.82 -28.02
C GLU A 488 -16.78 5.59 -26.80
N LEU A 489 -17.26 6.83 -26.98
CA LEU A 489 -17.87 7.63 -25.90
C LEU A 489 -19.09 6.93 -25.29
N ARG A 490 -19.97 6.36 -26.13
CA ARG A 490 -21.16 5.63 -25.67
C ARG A 490 -20.81 4.31 -24.98
N ALA A 491 -19.74 3.64 -25.39
CA ALA A 491 -19.22 2.48 -24.66
C ALA A 491 -18.67 2.90 -23.29
N PHE A 492 -17.92 4.01 -23.22
CA PHE A 492 -17.40 4.53 -21.95
C PHE A 492 -18.54 4.99 -21.03
N ALA A 493 -19.57 5.65 -21.57
CA ALA A 493 -20.78 5.99 -20.83
C ALA A 493 -21.54 4.77 -20.29
N ASN A 494 -21.58 3.65 -21.02
CA ASN A 494 -22.16 2.40 -20.51
C ASN A 494 -21.36 1.81 -19.34
N ASP A 495 -20.03 1.79 -19.43
CA ASP A 495 -19.16 1.28 -18.36
C ASP A 495 -19.25 2.17 -17.12
N THR A 496 -19.18 3.50 -17.31
CA THR A 496 -19.45 4.49 -16.25
C THR A 496 -20.81 4.27 -15.61
N TRP A 497 -21.90 4.17 -16.40
CA TRP A 497 -23.25 3.95 -15.89
C TRP A 497 -23.39 2.64 -15.08
N ARG A 498 -22.66 1.58 -15.45
CA ARG A 498 -22.60 0.32 -14.70
C ARG A 498 -21.92 0.51 -13.34
N ASP A 499 -20.76 1.16 -13.32
CA ASP A 499 -20.02 1.45 -12.08
C ASP A 499 -20.84 2.36 -11.17
N GLU A 500 -21.42 3.43 -11.71
CA GLU A 500 -22.29 4.35 -10.99
C GLU A 500 -23.47 3.63 -10.32
N ARG A 501 -24.16 2.77 -11.08
CA ARG A 501 -25.27 1.94 -10.59
C ARG A 501 -24.82 0.96 -9.50
N ASN A 502 -23.63 0.37 -9.64
CA ASN A 502 -23.07 -0.56 -8.65
C ASN A 502 -22.70 0.14 -7.34
N ILE A 503 -22.13 1.34 -7.41
CA ILE A 503 -21.84 2.17 -6.23
C ILE A 503 -23.15 2.56 -5.53
N ALA A 504 -24.14 3.07 -6.25
CA ALA A 504 -25.44 3.42 -5.68
C ALA A 504 -26.12 2.22 -4.99
N LYS A 505 -26.08 1.04 -5.62
CA LYS A 505 -26.56 -0.22 -5.03
C LYS A 505 -25.83 -0.58 -3.73
N ARG A 506 -24.49 -0.44 -3.67
CA ARG A 506 -23.71 -0.69 -2.44
C ARG A 506 -24.01 0.32 -1.33
N LEU A 507 -24.35 1.56 -1.70
CA LEU A 507 -24.74 2.62 -0.76
C LEU A 507 -26.23 2.59 -0.37
N GLY A 508 -27.01 1.63 -0.88
CA GLY A 508 -28.46 1.56 -0.64
C GLY A 508 -29.27 2.71 -1.26
N LYS A 509 -28.69 3.43 -2.22
CA LYS A 509 -29.33 4.59 -2.87
C LYS A 509 -29.97 4.18 -4.21
N PRO A 510 -31.15 4.72 -4.58
CA PRO A 510 -31.71 4.53 -5.91
C PRO A 510 -30.82 5.20 -6.97
N TYR A 511 -30.74 4.61 -8.16
CA TYR A 511 -29.97 5.13 -9.28
C TYR A 511 -30.88 5.25 -10.51
N THR A 512 -31.08 6.48 -10.98
CA THR A 512 -32.08 6.82 -12.00
C THR A 512 -31.48 7.37 -13.30
N ARG A 513 -30.17 7.64 -13.34
CA ARG A 513 -29.52 8.17 -14.56
C ARG A 513 -29.59 7.16 -15.69
N THR A 514 -29.69 7.66 -16.91
CA THR A 514 -29.60 6.88 -18.15
C THR A 514 -28.18 6.95 -18.73
N VAL A 515 -27.84 5.98 -19.60
CA VAL A 515 -26.57 5.98 -20.33
C VAL A 515 -26.40 7.25 -21.17
N GLN A 516 -27.51 7.81 -21.70
CA GLN A 516 -27.50 9.02 -22.53
C GLN A 516 -27.19 10.28 -21.74
N GLU A 517 -27.64 10.39 -20.49
CA GLU A 517 -27.28 11.50 -19.60
C GLU A 517 -25.80 11.43 -19.21
N VAL A 518 -25.29 10.23 -18.92
CA VAL A 518 -23.85 10.00 -18.66
C VAL A 518 -23.03 10.36 -19.91
N GLU A 519 -23.45 9.93 -21.10
CA GLU A 519 -22.80 10.27 -22.39
C GLU A 519 -22.77 11.79 -22.64
N ALA A 520 -23.87 12.49 -22.36
CA ALA A 520 -23.98 13.94 -22.53
C ALA A 520 -23.09 14.73 -21.57
N ASP A 521 -22.96 14.30 -20.31
CA ASP A 521 -22.07 14.95 -19.34
C ASP A 521 -20.60 14.68 -19.66
N LEU A 522 -20.26 13.46 -20.10
CA LEU A 522 -18.92 13.11 -20.61
C LEU A 522 -18.55 13.89 -21.89
N ALA A 523 -19.52 14.26 -22.71
CA ALA A 523 -19.31 15.12 -23.88
C ALA A 523 -18.99 16.57 -23.50
N LYS A 524 -19.66 17.14 -22.47
CA LYS A 524 -19.39 18.50 -21.97
C LYS A 524 -18.00 18.64 -21.36
N LEU A 525 -17.50 17.58 -20.73
CA LEU A 525 -16.16 17.53 -20.12
C LEU A 525 -15.00 17.62 -21.14
N LYS A 526 -15.22 17.87 -22.44
CA LYS A 526 -14.20 17.79 -23.48
C LYS A 526 -13.40 19.06 -23.76
N ASP A 527 -13.67 20.21 -23.12
CA ASP A 527 -12.96 21.46 -23.46
C ASP A 527 -11.52 21.59 -22.93
N GLY A 528 -10.99 20.57 -22.26
CA GLY A 528 -9.58 20.42 -21.90
C GLY A 528 -9.05 19.02 -22.21
N GLY A 529 -7.74 18.89 -22.49
CA GLY A 529 -7.08 17.58 -22.59
C GLY A 529 -7.14 16.84 -21.24
N GLN A 530 -7.04 15.50 -21.26
CA GLN A 530 -7.19 14.70 -20.03
C GLN A 530 -6.26 15.19 -18.90
N LEU A 531 -4.99 15.44 -19.19
CA LEU A 531 -3.99 15.90 -18.21
C LEU A 531 -4.42 17.19 -17.51
N GLN A 532 -4.98 18.15 -18.25
CA GLN A 532 -5.45 19.41 -17.70
C GLN A 532 -6.63 19.19 -16.75
N ARG A 533 -7.61 18.35 -17.15
CA ARG A 533 -8.80 18.06 -16.35
C ARG A 533 -8.43 17.33 -15.05
N ASP A 534 -7.46 16.43 -15.10
CA ASP A 534 -7.00 15.71 -13.92
C ASP A 534 -6.28 16.65 -12.95
N ILE A 535 -5.48 17.61 -13.45
CA ILE A 535 -4.93 18.69 -12.64
C ILE A 535 -6.03 19.55 -12.02
N GLU A 536 -7.00 20.01 -12.82
CA GLU A 536 -8.10 20.87 -12.35
C GLU A 536 -8.95 20.17 -11.27
N ARG A 537 -9.19 18.86 -11.40
CA ARG A 537 -9.94 18.03 -10.43
C ARG A 537 -9.17 17.71 -9.14
N LEU A 538 -7.84 17.76 -9.18
CA LEU A 538 -6.96 17.43 -8.05
C LEU A 538 -6.31 18.65 -7.39
N SER A 539 -6.42 19.82 -8.03
CA SER A 539 -5.96 21.10 -7.49
C SER A 539 -6.84 21.57 -6.34
N ALA A 540 -6.33 22.50 -5.54
CA ALA A 540 -7.14 23.14 -4.51
C ALA A 540 -8.41 23.75 -5.10
N ASN A 541 -9.52 23.64 -4.37
CA ASN A 541 -10.80 24.23 -4.72
C ASN A 541 -10.69 25.77 -4.77
N ALA A 542 -11.69 26.42 -5.37
CA ALA A 542 -11.70 27.89 -5.51
C ALA A 542 -11.68 28.68 -4.18
N ASP A 543 -12.01 28.03 -3.06
CA ASP A 543 -11.93 28.58 -1.70
C ASP A 543 -10.56 28.35 -1.01
N GLY A 544 -9.61 27.70 -1.70
CA GLY A 544 -8.29 27.34 -1.18
C GLY A 544 -8.24 26.04 -0.37
N SER A 545 -9.37 25.34 -0.17
CA SER A 545 -9.37 24.01 0.44
C SER A 545 -8.74 22.97 -0.49
N LEU A 546 -8.17 21.90 0.08
CA LEU A 546 -7.66 20.78 -0.70
C LEU A 546 -8.81 20.06 -1.42
N ALA A 547 -8.56 19.54 -2.62
CA ALA A 547 -9.47 18.60 -3.24
C ALA A 547 -9.52 17.31 -2.41
N SER A 548 -10.68 16.67 -2.33
CA SER A 548 -10.82 15.35 -1.71
C SER A 548 -11.17 14.30 -2.78
N ILE A 549 -10.59 13.11 -2.64
CA ILE A 549 -10.87 11.95 -3.48
C ILE A 549 -11.22 10.74 -2.62
N LEU A 550 -11.84 9.73 -3.22
CA LEU A 550 -11.99 8.43 -2.59
C LEU A 550 -10.78 7.55 -2.95
N ILE A 551 -10.09 7.05 -1.92
CA ILE A 551 -9.05 6.01 -2.01
C ILE A 551 -9.55 4.79 -1.23
N ASP A 552 -9.74 3.66 -1.92
CA ASP A 552 -10.32 2.43 -1.35
C ASP A 552 -11.67 2.67 -0.63
N GLY A 553 -12.44 3.66 -1.10
CA GLY A 553 -13.72 4.07 -0.52
C GLY A 553 -13.65 5.02 0.68
N ASN A 554 -12.45 5.42 1.12
CA ASN A 554 -12.25 6.42 2.16
C ASN A 554 -12.03 7.80 1.53
N ILE A 555 -12.64 8.85 2.08
CA ILE A 555 -12.35 10.23 1.67
C ILE A 555 -10.94 10.60 2.18
N VAL A 556 -10.09 11.07 1.26
CA VAL A 556 -8.72 11.49 1.52
C VAL A 556 -8.49 12.83 0.82
N ASP A 557 -7.96 13.80 1.55
CA ASP A 557 -7.59 15.09 0.98
C ASP A 557 -6.27 14.95 0.21
N VAL A 558 -6.19 15.58 -0.95
CA VAL A 558 -5.04 15.49 -1.85
C VAL A 558 -4.40 16.84 -2.12
N SER A 559 -3.09 16.80 -2.28
CA SER A 559 -2.27 17.95 -2.68
C SER A 559 -1.52 17.59 -3.96
N ILE A 560 -1.83 18.28 -5.06
CA ILE A 560 -1.09 18.22 -6.32
C ILE A 560 -0.34 19.53 -6.53
N SER A 561 0.76 19.48 -7.29
CA SER A 561 1.50 20.67 -7.72
C SER A 561 1.65 20.63 -9.24
N PRO A 562 0.98 21.51 -10.00
CA PRO A 562 1.01 21.49 -11.47
C PRO A 562 2.42 21.58 -12.07
N THR A 563 3.39 22.12 -11.33
CA THR A 563 4.78 22.32 -11.78
C THR A 563 5.75 21.24 -11.27
N SER A 564 5.39 20.41 -10.28
CA SER A 564 6.26 19.34 -9.77
C SER A 564 5.69 17.93 -9.90
N THR A 565 4.38 17.74 -9.93
CA THR A 565 3.73 16.46 -10.23
C THR A 565 4.08 16.02 -11.66
N LYS A 566 4.41 14.74 -11.81
CA LYS A 566 4.89 14.17 -13.07
C LYS A 566 3.89 13.18 -13.67
N PHE A 567 3.64 13.30 -14.97
CA PHE A 567 2.74 12.43 -15.71
C PHE A 567 3.50 11.30 -16.39
N PHE A 568 2.99 10.08 -16.22
CA PHE A 568 3.57 8.86 -16.73
C PHE A 568 2.64 8.22 -17.76
N GLY A 569 2.97 8.37 -19.04
CA GLY A 569 2.23 7.71 -20.12
C GLY A 569 2.65 6.26 -20.26
N ILE A 570 1.79 5.33 -19.86
CA ILE A 570 2.05 3.89 -20.00
C ILE A 570 1.67 3.47 -21.42
N VAL A 571 2.65 2.99 -22.18
CA VAL A 571 2.45 2.61 -23.59
C VAL A 571 2.95 1.19 -23.88
N PRO A 572 2.49 0.51 -24.93
CA PRO A 572 3.07 -0.78 -25.31
C PRO A 572 4.51 -0.64 -25.83
N LYS A 573 5.35 -1.65 -25.63
CA LYS A 573 6.73 -1.69 -26.15
C LYS A 573 6.75 -1.51 -27.68
N GLY A 574 7.72 -0.73 -28.15
CA GLY A 574 7.91 -0.39 -29.57
C GLY A 574 7.11 0.83 -30.08
N LYS A 575 6.48 1.63 -29.21
CA LYS A 575 5.88 2.91 -29.58
C LYS A 575 6.91 4.04 -29.64
N ARG A 576 6.67 5.02 -30.51
CA ARG A 576 7.41 6.29 -30.56
C ARG A 576 7.04 7.18 -29.37
N ILE A 577 7.78 7.00 -28.28
CA ILE A 577 7.65 7.74 -27.00
C ILE A 577 8.06 9.22 -27.16
N ASP A 578 9.09 9.47 -27.94
CA ASP A 578 9.69 10.78 -28.24
C ASP A 578 8.66 11.84 -28.66
N LEU A 579 7.74 11.50 -29.55
CA LEU A 579 6.72 12.43 -30.03
C LEU A 579 5.63 12.71 -28.99
N LEU A 580 5.21 11.69 -28.23
CA LEU A 580 4.24 11.85 -27.16
C LEU A 580 4.82 12.75 -26.06
N GLN A 581 6.06 12.48 -25.63
CA GLN A 581 6.75 13.30 -24.64
C GLN A 581 6.99 14.73 -25.12
N SER A 582 7.39 14.92 -26.38
CA SER A 582 7.58 16.26 -26.95
C SER A 582 6.28 17.07 -26.97
N ALA A 583 5.16 16.46 -27.38
CA ALA A 583 3.86 17.14 -27.42
C ALA A 583 3.36 17.53 -26.03
N VAL A 584 3.51 16.66 -25.03
CA VAL A 584 3.07 16.95 -23.66
C VAL A 584 3.98 17.97 -22.97
N THR A 585 5.30 17.88 -23.18
CA THR A 585 6.26 18.85 -22.63
C THR A 585 6.08 20.24 -23.25
N ALA A 586 5.71 20.33 -24.53
CA ALA A 586 5.37 21.60 -25.18
C ALA A 586 4.11 22.27 -24.59
N ALA A 587 3.22 21.50 -23.95
CA ALA A 587 2.08 22.04 -23.20
C ALA A 587 2.42 22.44 -21.75
N GLY A 588 3.70 22.38 -21.36
CA GLY A 588 4.18 22.81 -20.03
C GLY A 588 4.20 21.73 -18.95
N TYR A 589 3.70 20.52 -19.23
CA TYR A 589 3.61 19.45 -18.24
C TYR A 589 4.90 18.62 -18.16
N LYS A 590 5.31 18.23 -16.95
CA LYS A 590 6.37 17.25 -16.73
C LYS A 590 5.86 15.86 -17.12
N PHE A 591 6.33 15.34 -18.24
CA PHE A 591 5.87 14.05 -18.76
C PHE A 591 7.02 13.11 -19.12
N GLU A 592 6.79 11.82 -18.90
CA GLU A 592 7.63 10.72 -19.35
C GLU A 592 6.74 9.55 -19.76
N ALA A 593 7.15 8.76 -20.76
CA ALA A 593 6.46 7.51 -21.06
C ALA A 593 7.26 6.31 -20.55
N ILE A 594 6.55 5.32 -20.02
CA ILE A 594 7.11 4.04 -19.57
C ILE A 594 6.48 2.97 -20.45
N ALA A 595 7.25 2.01 -20.97
CA ALA A 595 6.62 0.92 -21.70
C ALA A 595 6.21 -0.23 -20.78
N ALA A 596 4.98 -0.69 -20.94
CA ALA A 596 4.52 -1.94 -20.36
C ALA A 596 5.31 -3.14 -20.94
N PRO A 597 5.42 -4.27 -20.20
CA PRO A 597 6.11 -5.49 -20.61
C PRO A 597 5.37 -6.30 -21.72
N ILE A 598 4.75 -5.61 -22.67
CA ILE A 598 3.99 -6.19 -23.77
C ILE A 598 4.15 -5.32 -25.02
N ASN A 599 4.40 -5.94 -26.18
CA ASN A 599 4.44 -5.21 -27.44
C ASN A 599 3.02 -4.98 -27.99
N SER A 600 2.89 -4.07 -28.97
CA SER A 600 1.58 -3.67 -29.50
C SER A 600 0.80 -4.76 -30.24
N LYS A 601 1.51 -5.74 -30.82
CA LYS A 601 0.90 -6.84 -31.57
C LYS A 601 0.28 -7.83 -30.59
N ASP A 602 1.03 -8.22 -29.57
CA ASP A 602 0.59 -9.18 -28.56
C ASP A 602 -0.51 -8.59 -27.68
N LEU A 603 -0.41 -7.31 -27.31
CA LEU A 603 -1.50 -6.60 -26.62
C LEU A 603 -2.80 -6.60 -27.45
N THR A 604 -2.69 -6.45 -28.77
CA THR A 604 -3.86 -6.44 -29.65
C THR A 604 -4.47 -7.84 -29.81
N ALA A 605 -3.63 -8.87 -30.00
CA ALA A 605 -4.09 -10.26 -30.08
C ALA A 605 -4.78 -10.69 -28.77
N LEU A 606 -4.12 -10.45 -27.64
CA LEU A 606 -4.62 -10.83 -26.33
C LEU A 606 -5.90 -10.07 -25.94
N ALA A 607 -5.97 -8.76 -26.20
CA ALA A 607 -7.19 -7.99 -25.95
C ALA A 607 -8.36 -8.43 -26.83
N LYS A 608 -8.11 -8.87 -28.07
CA LYS A 608 -9.15 -9.43 -28.94
C LYS A 608 -9.70 -10.76 -28.41
N GLU A 609 -8.84 -11.63 -27.90
CA GLU A 609 -9.25 -12.89 -27.27
C GLU A 609 -10.03 -12.65 -25.97
N LEU A 610 -9.56 -11.73 -25.13
CA LEU A 610 -10.24 -11.33 -23.89
C LEU A 610 -11.58 -10.62 -24.14
N ALA A 611 -11.68 -9.78 -25.17
CA ALA A 611 -12.94 -9.17 -25.58
C ALA A 611 -13.93 -10.21 -26.12
N GLY A 612 -13.45 -11.26 -26.80
CA GLY A 612 -14.28 -12.40 -27.19
C GLY A 612 -14.87 -13.16 -26.01
N ILE A 613 -14.06 -13.38 -24.96
CA ILE A 613 -14.53 -13.98 -23.69
C ILE A 613 -15.52 -13.04 -22.99
N GLY A 614 -15.21 -11.75 -22.87
CA GLY A 614 -16.09 -10.74 -22.28
C GLY A 614 -17.42 -10.57 -23.01
N ALA A 615 -17.45 -10.78 -24.33
CA ALA A 615 -18.68 -10.83 -25.12
C ALA A 615 -19.53 -12.08 -24.81
N ALA A 616 -18.89 -13.22 -24.56
CA ALA A 616 -19.57 -14.48 -24.23
C ALA A 616 -20.07 -14.53 -22.78
N THR A 617 -19.36 -13.91 -21.83
CA THR A 617 -19.74 -13.85 -20.40
C THR A 617 -20.65 -12.67 -20.06
N ALA A 618 -20.81 -11.70 -20.96
CA ALA A 618 -21.74 -10.59 -20.77
C ALA A 618 -23.17 -11.11 -20.63
N VAL A 619 -23.78 -10.90 -19.45
CA VAL A 619 -25.21 -11.18 -19.22
C VAL A 619 -26.01 -10.44 -20.29
N LYS A 620 -26.70 -11.19 -21.16
CA LYS A 620 -27.60 -10.61 -22.15
C LYS A 620 -28.62 -9.72 -21.43
N PRO A 621 -28.85 -8.48 -21.89
CA PRO A 621 -29.93 -7.67 -21.33
C PRO A 621 -31.26 -8.43 -21.51
N PRO A 622 -32.16 -8.37 -20.51
CA PRO A 622 -33.48 -8.99 -20.58
C PRO A 622 -34.36 -8.35 -21.65
#